data_AF-A0A068S8T6-F1
#
_entry.id   AF-A0A068S8T6-F1
#
_cell.length_a   1.000
_cell.length_b   1.000
_cell.length_c   1.000
_cell.angle_alpha   90.00
_cell.angle_beta   90.00
_cell.angle_gamma   90.00
#
_symmetry.space_group_name_H-M   'P 1'
#
loop_
_entity.id
_entity.type
_entity.pdbx_description
1 polymer ?
#
loop_
_entity_poly.entity_id
_entity_poly.type
_entity_poly.pdbx_seq_one_letter_code
_entity_poly.pdbx_strand_id
1 'polypeptide(L)'
;MTTWPNITTLSINYTEDDELSRTQIIGICQRFPALTNFDVHPFPDIETVLMVPRYCPLLNCAKIHIHAWHITGFFSNETTGSDEVVVKELTVYEDDWLGNQTIVDTAPVLNQYHATLEHIEWDITPDRDFRHLYNIHYPGSRNSSFALLDHGY
;
A
#
# COMPACT_ATOMS: atom_id res chain seq x y z
N MET A 1 23.13 -17.34 1.92
CA MET A 1 22.55 -16.07 2.40
C MET A 1 22.26 -16.23 3.89
N THR A 2 22.77 -15.34 4.74
CA THR A 2 22.62 -15.47 6.20
C THR A 2 21.25 -14.96 6.62
N THR A 3 20.43 -15.81 7.25
CA THR A 3 19.10 -15.46 7.77
C THR A 3 19.20 -14.91 9.19
N TRP A 4 18.21 -14.09 9.56
CA TRP A 4 18.12 -13.39 10.85
C TRP A 4 16.76 -13.74 11.48
N PRO A 5 16.59 -14.97 11.99
CA PRO A 5 15.28 -15.55 12.29
C PRO A 5 14.59 -14.96 13.53
N ASN A 6 15.25 -14.11 14.30
CA ASN A 6 14.68 -13.52 15.52
C ASN A 6 14.22 -12.06 15.33
N ILE A 7 14.45 -11.47 14.15
CA ILE A 7 13.99 -10.11 13.86
C ILE A 7 12.51 -10.20 13.46
N THR A 8 11.66 -9.55 14.24
CA THR A 8 10.22 -9.51 14.03
C THR A 8 9.72 -8.17 13.51
N THR A 9 10.52 -7.11 13.62
CA THR A 9 10.16 -5.76 13.18
C THR A 9 11.29 -5.18 12.35
N LEU A 10 10.95 -4.65 11.18
CA LEU A 10 11.89 -3.97 10.29
C LEU A 10 11.21 -2.75 9.70
N SER A 11 11.86 -1.60 9.78
CA SER A 11 11.45 -0.36 9.11
C SER A 11 12.62 0.07 8.22
N ILE A 12 12.34 0.29 6.93
CA ILE A 12 13.33 0.77 5.96
C ILE A 12 12.79 2.08 5.39
N ASN A 13 13.50 3.14 5.72
CA ASN A 13 13.18 4.49 5.33
C ASN A 13 14.31 4.97 4.44
N TYR A 14 14.10 4.92 3.12
CA TYR A 14 15.07 5.38 2.15
C TYR A 14 14.72 6.79 1.71
N THR A 15 15.71 7.69 1.74
CA THR A 15 15.50 9.12 1.47
C THR A 15 16.25 9.62 0.23
N GLU A 16 17.00 8.74 -0.44
CA GLU A 16 17.71 9.06 -1.69
C GLU A 16 16.97 8.45 -2.89
N ASP A 17 17.23 8.95 -4.10
CA ASP A 17 16.53 8.61 -5.37
C ASP A 17 16.57 7.11 -5.78
N ASP A 18 17.16 6.23 -4.95
CA ASP A 18 17.24 4.80 -5.20
C ASP A 18 16.13 4.05 -4.44
N GLU A 19 15.01 3.81 -5.11
CA GLU A 19 13.96 2.92 -4.64
C GLU A 19 14.48 1.49 -4.46
N LEU A 20 13.93 0.76 -3.48
CA LEU A 20 14.23 -0.66 -3.35
C LEU A 20 13.67 -1.43 -4.55
N SER A 21 14.54 -2.02 -5.36
CA SER A 21 14.11 -2.92 -6.42
C SER A 21 13.30 -4.10 -5.85
N ARG A 22 12.39 -4.63 -6.66
CA ARG A 22 11.61 -5.85 -6.36
C ARG A 22 12.48 -7.00 -5.84
N THR A 23 13.64 -7.22 -6.44
CA THR A 23 14.58 -8.28 -6.01
C THR A 23 15.16 -8.00 -4.61
N GLN A 24 15.43 -6.75 -4.27
CA GLN A 24 15.90 -6.38 -2.93
C GLN A 24 14.80 -6.62 -1.88
N ILE A 25 13.55 -6.24 -2.16
CA ILE A 25 12.40 -6.52 -1.28
C ILE A 25 12.25 -8.02 -1.03
N ILE A 26 12.30 -8.84 -2.07
CA ILE A 26 12.24 -10.31 -1.94
C ILE A 26 13.40 -10.82 -1.07
N GLY A 27 14.61 -10.32 -1.32
CA GLY A 27 15.79 -10.67 -0.54
C GLY A 27 15.66 -10.29 0.94
N ILE A 28 15.05 -9.14 1.25
CA ILE A 28 14.74 -8.71 2.61
C ILE A 28 13.78 -9.72 3.26
N CYS A 29 12.65 -10.04 2.62
CA CYS A 29 11.70 -11.02 3.17
C CYS A 29 12.34 -12.38 3.44
N GLN A 30 13.17 -12.88 2.53
CA GLN A 30 13.88 -14.15 2.73
C GLN A 30 14.92 -14.09 3.86
N ARG A 31 15.51 -12.92 4.12
CA ARG A 31 16.51 -12.73 5.17
C ARG A 31 15.88 -12.68 6.56
N PHE A 32 14.65 -12.19 6.68
CA PHE A 32 13.95 -11.98 7.96
C PHE A 32 12.64 -12.81 8.01
N PRO A 33 12.72 -14.15 8.14
CA PRO A 33 11.55 -15.02 8.03
C PRO A 33 10.53 -14.89 9.17
N ALA A 34 10.88 -14.21 10.26
CA ALA A 34 10.02 -14.03 11.43
C ALA A 34 9.37 -12.63 11.49
N LEU A 35 9.41 -11.85 10.40
CA LEU A 35 8.81 -10.51 10.37
C LEU A 35 7.31 -10.58 10.65
N THR A 36 6.89 -9.88 11.69
CA THR A 36 5.49 -9.63 12.04
C THR A 36 5.12 -8.16 11.85
N ASN A 37 6.11 -7.28 11.67
CA ASN A 37 5.91 -5.88 11.31
C ASN A 37 6.95 -5.50 10.28
N PHE A 38 6.51 -4.96 9.15
CA PHE A 38 7.40 -4.51 8.09
C PHE A 38 6.89 -3.21 7.50
N ASP A 39 7.73 -2.18 7.60
CA ASP A 39 7.45 -0.84 7.12
C ASP A 39 8.54 -0.49 6.09
N VAL A 40 8.11 -0.13 4.89
CA VAL A 40 9.02 0.24 3.82
C VAL A 40 8.49 1.44 3.06
N HIS A 41 9.37 2.43 2.91
CA HIS A 41 9.23 3.50 1.94
C HIS A 41 10.59 3.91 1.36
N PRO A 42 10.66 4.16 0.04
CA PRO A 42 9.63 3.96 -0.98
C PRO A 42 9.62 2.52 -1.53
N PHE A 43 8.45 2.05 -2.00
CA PHE A 43 8.31 0.92 -2.90
C PHE A 43 8.34 1.37 -4.37
N PRO A 44 8.84 0.52 -5.29
CA PRO A 44 8.99 0.89 -6.70
C PRO A 44 7.67 0.83 -7.48
N ASP A 45 6.75 -0.04 -7.07
CA ASP A 45 5.44 -0.20 -7.70
C ASP A 45 4.46 -0.91 -6.75
N ILE A 46 3.15 -0.77 -7.02
CA ILE A 46 2.08 -1.41 -6.23
C ILE A 46 2.20 -2.94 -6.29
N GLU A 47 2.58 -3.53 -7.42
CA GLU A 47 2.71 -4.98 -7.52
C GLU A 47 3.73 -5.54 -6.53
N THR A 48 4.80 -4.78 -6.28
CA THR A 48 5.89 -5.11 -5.35
C THR A 48 5.43 -4.97 -3.90
N VAL A 49 4.58 -3.99 -3.59
CA VAL A 49 3.89 -3.93 -2.29
C VAL A 49 3.03 -5.19 -2.11
N LEU A 50 2.19 -5.51 -3.09
CA LEU A 50 1.23 -6.61 -3.00
C LEU A 50 1.86 -8.01 -2.96
N MET A 51 3.15 -8.16 -3.32
CA MET A 51 3.83 -9.45 -3.23
C MET A 51 4.47 -9.72 -1.88
N VAL A 52 4.68 -8.71 -1.02
CA VAL A 52 5.38 -8.87 0.26
C VAL A 52 4.83 -10.05 1.08
N PRO A 53 3.51 -10.21 1.26
CA PRO A 53 2.96 -11.33 2.02
C PRO A 53 3.26 -12.72 1.43
N ARG A 54 3.54 -12.82 0.11
CA ARG A 54 3.93 -14.09 -0.53
C ARG A 54 5.33 -14.54 -0.12
N TYR A 55 6.19 -13.60 0.29
CA TYR A 55 7.56 -13.87 0.72
C TYR A 55 7.75 -13.76 2.24
N CYS A 56 6.84 -13.05 2.91
CA CYS A 56 6.78 -12.86 4.34
C CYS A 56 5.40 -13.34 4.87
N PRO A 57 5.15 -14.66 5.00
CA PRO A 57 3.81 -15.20 5.22
C PRO A 57 3.17 -14.85 6.57
N LEU A 58 3.97 -14.38 7.54
CA LEU A 58 3.46 -13.89 8.82
C LEU A 58 2.83 -12.49 8.71
N LEU A 59 3.08 -11.78 7.60
CA LEU A 59 2.51 -10.46 7.32
C LEU A 59 1.21 -10.64 6.54
N ASN A 60 0.09 -10.69 7.25
CA ASN A 60 -1.23 -10.97 6.68
C ASN A 60 -2.14 -9.73 6.62
N CYS A 61 -1.69 -8.59 7.13
CA CYS A 61 -2.41 -7.33 7.03
C CYS A 61 -1.51 -6.28 6.37
N ALA A 62 -2.08 -5.50 5.45
CA ALA A 62 -1.39 -4.44 4.74
C ALA A 62 -2.18 -3.12 4.78
N LYS A 63 -1.44 -2.03 4.88
CA LYS A 63 -1.89 -0.65 4.64
C LYS A 63 -1.00 -0.05 3.56
N ILE A 64 -1.60 0.56 2.56
CA ILE A 64 -0.90 1.07 1.38
C ILE A 64 -1.18 2.57 1.27
N HIS A 65 -0.14 3.38 1.33
CA HIS A 65 -0.23 4.82 1.11
C HIS A 65 0.48 5.15 -0.19
N ILE A 66 -0.23 5.81 -1.09
CA ILE A 66 0.26 6.25 -2.39
C ILE A 66 0.37 7.76 -2.31
N HIS A 67 1.60 8.25 -2.29
CA HIS A 67 1.89 9.67 -2.39
C HIS A 67 2.31 9.99 -3.82
N ALA A 68 2.14 11.26 -4.19
CA ALA A 68 2.73 11.92 -5.35
C ALA A 68 4.14 11.41 -5.78
N TRP A 69 4.98 11.10 -4.81
CA TRP A 69 6.41 10.83 -5.00
C TRP A 69 6.80 9.37 -4.79
N HIS A 70 5.97 8.60 -4.08
CA HIS A 70 6.33 7.25 -3.67
C HIS A 70 5.14 6.45 -3.16
N ILE A 71 5.34 5.14 -3.08
CA ILE A 71 4.40 4.21 -2.46
C ILE A 71 4.99 3.73 -1.15
N THR A 72 4.20 3.75 -0.10
CA THR A 72 4.54 3.22 1.22
C THR A 72 3.67 2.02 1.53
N GLY A 73 4.28 0.96 2.06
CA GLY A 73 3.59 -0.24 2.49
C GLY A 73 3.88 -0.54 3.95
N PHE A 74 2.84 -0.60 4.76
CA PHE A 74 2.91 -1.04 6.14
C PHE A 74 2.27 -2.42 6.26
N PHE A 75 3.01 -3.36 6.80
CA PHE A 75 2.57 -4.73 6.95
C PHE A 75 2.65 -5.15 8.41
N SER A 76 1.64 -5.89 8.85
CA SER A 76 1.54 -6.42 10.20
C SER A 76 1.01 -7.85 10.20
N ASN A 77 1.36 -8.58 11.26
CA ASN A 77 0.71 -9.84 11.60
C ASN A 77 -0.49 -9.53 12.51
N GLU A 78 -1.69 -9.62 11.95
CA GLU A 78 -2.93 -9.53 12.70
C GLU A 78 -3.56 -10.92 12.82
N THR A 79 -4.06 -11.27 14.00
CA THR A 79 -4.85 -12.49 14.16
C THR A 79 -6.22 -12.28 13.52
N THR A 80 -6.28 -12.43 12.20
CA THR A 80 -7.52 -12.37 11.39
C THR A 80 -8.29 -13.68 11.42
N GLY A 81 -7.71 -14.75 11.99
CA GLY A 81 -8.28 -16.10 11.98
C GLY A 81 -8.28 -16.75 10.58
N SER A 82 -7.62 -16.11 9.61
CA SER A 82 -7.45 -16.56 8.24
C SER A 82 -5.98 -16.44 7.84
N ASP A 83 -5.50 -17.40 7.05
CA ASP A 83 -4.17 -17.34 6.43
C ASP A 83 -4.15 -16.40 5.20
N GLU A 84 -5.28 -15.80 4.85
CA GLU A 84 -5.41 -14.89 3.73
C GLU A 84 -4.89 -13.49 4.05
N VAL A 85 -4.26 -12.89 3.04
CA VAL A 85 -3.75 -11.52 3.07
C VAL A 85 -4.91 -10.54 2.98
N VAL A 86 -4.97 -9.61 3.91
CA VAL A 86 -5.98 -8.57 4.03
C VAL A 86 -5.30 -7.22 3.74
N VAL A 87 -5.86 -6.43 2.82
CA VAL A 87 -5.50 -5.02 2.70
C VAL A 87 -6.61 -4.22 3.35
N LYS A 88 -6.32 -3.56 4.47
CA LYS A 88 -7.34 -2.85 5.26
C LYS A 88 -7.46 -1.38 4.90
N GLU A 89 -6.36 -0.79 4.45
CA GLU A 89 -6.25 0.65 4.26
C GLU A 89 -5.56 0.92 2.93
N LEU A 90 -6.23 1.72 2.10
CA LEU A 90 -5.65 2.31 0.92
C LEU A 90 -5.80 3.83 1.05
N THR A 91 -4.71 4.56 0.92
CA THR A 91 -4.78 6.02 0.91
C THR A 91 -4.04 6.57 -0.29
N VAL A 92 -4.63 7.53 -0.98
CA VAL A 92 -4.07 8.18 -2.16
C VAL A 92 -4.03 9.67 -1.91
N TYR A 93 -2.82 10.23 -1.89
CA TYR A 93 -2.55 11.66 -1.72
C TYR A 93 -1.84 12.20 -2.96
N GLU A 94 -2.50 13.12 -3.68
CA GLU A 94 -1.86 13.90 -4.76
C GLU A 94 -1.32 15.22 -4.19
N ASP A 95 -0.13 15.61 -4.63
CA ASP A 95 0.47 16.89 -4.26
C ASP A 95 0.36 17.85 -5.45
N ASP A 96 -0.55 18.81 -5.35
CA ASP A 96 -0.92 19.75 -6.42
C ASP A 96 0.22 20.60 -6.96
N TRP A 97 1.33 20.67 -6.24
CA TRP A 97 2.35 21.67 -6.45
C TRP A 97 3.14 21.50 -7.75
N LEU A 98 3.12 20.33 -8.38
CA LEU A 98 4.06 20.03 -9.48
C LEU A 98 3.45 19.57 -10.81
N GLY A 99 2.13 19.68 -11.01
CA GLY A 99 1.49 19.75 -12.33
C GLY A 99 1.68 18.56 -13.30
N ASN A 100 2.41 17.51 -12.91
CA ASN A 100 2.96 16.53 -13.86
C ASN A 100 3.12 15.14 -13.23
N GLN A 101 2.16 14.71 -12.42
CA GLN A 101 2.21 13.40 -11.76
C GLN A 101 1.33 12.39 -12.47
N THR A 102 1.94 11.26 -12.84
CA THR A 102 1.24 10.03 -13.22
C THR A 102 0.60 9.43 -11.97
N ILE A 103 -0.73 9.47 -11.92
CA ILE A 103 -1.50 8.77 -10.89
C ILE A 103 -1.19 7.27 -11.01
N VAL A 104 -0.76 6.66 -9.91
CA VAL A 104 -0.50 5.23 -9.85
C VAL A 104 -1.83 4.48 -10.01
N ASP A 105 -1.87 3.46 -10.87
CA ASP A 105 -3.07 2.66 -11.08
C ASP A 105 -3.44 1.87 -9.82
N THR A 106 -4.51 2.28 -9.15
CA THR A 106 -5.03 1.64 -7.93
C THR A 106 -6.01 0.50 -8.21
N ALA A 107 -6.39 0.28 -9.46
CA ALA A 107 -7.33 -0.77 -9.84
C ALA A 107 -6.91 -2.17 -9.35
N PRO A 108 -5.61 -2.57 -9.36
CA PRO A 108 -5.21 -3.86 -8.82
C PRO A 108 -5.55 -4.04 -7.33
N VAL A 109 -5.35 -3.00 -6.51
CA VAL A 109 -5.66 -3.05 -5.07
C VAL A 109 -7.18 -3.17 -4.88
N LEU A 110 -7.94 -2.32 -5.55
CA LEU A 110 -9.39 -2.28 -5.43
C LEU A 110 -10.02 -3.58 -5.91
N ASN A 111 -9.65 -4.07 -7.10
CA ASN A 111 -10.23 -5.29 -7.65
C ASN A 111 -9.92 -6.51 -6.79
N GLN A 112 -8.69 -6.63 -6.28
CA GLN A 112 -8.27 -7.80 -5.51
C GLN A 112 -8.73 -7.76 -4.05
N TYR A 113 -8.75 -6.59 -3.41
CA TYR A 113 -8.95 -6.47 -1.97
C TYR A 113 -10.21 -5.68 -1.55
N HIS A 114 -11.12 -5.37 -2.48
CA HIS A 114 -12.38 -4.67 -2.16
C HIS A 114 -13.17 -5.27 -0.97
N ALA A 115 -13.11 -6.59 -0.76
CA ALA A 115 -13.82 -7.27 0.32
C ALA A 115 -13.14 -7.12 1.70
N THR A 116 -11.86 -6.76 1.72
CA THR A 116 -11.05 -6.62 2.95
C THR A 116 -10.72 -5.16 3.29
N LEU A 117 -10.91 -4.23 2.35
CA LEU A 117 -10.71 -2.80 2.56
C LEU A 117 -11.73 -2.22 3.54
N GLU A 118 -11.22 -1.79 4.69
CA GLU A 118 -11.99 -1.15 5.77
C GLU A 118 -11.99 0.37 5.63
N HIS A 119 -10.89 0.94 5.16
CA HIS A 119 -10.70 2.37 4.97
C HIS A 119 -10.13 2.68 3.59
N ILE A 120 -10.74 3.65 2.91
CA ILE A 120 -10.12 4.27 1.75
C ILE A 120 -10.27 5.78 1.83
N GLU A 121 -9.16 6.47 1.59
CA GLU A 121 -9.09 7.93 1.53
C GLU A 121 -8.42 8.35 0.21
N TRP A 122 -9.03 9.33 -0.44
CA TRP A 122 -8.51 9.97 -1.64
C TRP A 122 -8.48 11.47 -1.40
N ASP A 123 -7.28 12.00 -1.31
CA ASP A 123 -7.02 13.42 -1.32
C ASP A 123 -6.40 13.76 -2.68
N ILE A 124 -7.28 13.97 -3.66
CA ILE A 124 -6.94 14.20 -5.05
C ILE A 124 -7.76 15.37 -5.57
N THR A 125 -7.17 16.18 -6.44
CA THR A 125 -7.78 17.44 -6.89
C THR A 125 -8.62 17.18 -8.13
N PRO A 126 -9.96 17.29 -8.06
CA PRO A 126 -10.90 16.71 -9.03
C PRO A 126 -10.84 17.28 -10.45
N ASP A 127 -10.02 18.31 -10.69
CA ASP A 127 -9.87 18.98 -11.99
C ASP A 127 -9.05 18.15 -13.02
N ARG A 128 -8.50 17.01 -12.60
CA ARG A 128 -7.88 16.03 -13.52
C ARG A 128 -8.87 14.91 -13.87
N ASP A 129 -8.70 14.33 -15.06
CA ASP A 129 -9.68 13.46 -15.72
C ASP A 129 -9.82 12.06 -15.06
N PHE A 130 -10.29 12.00 -13.80
CA PHE A 130 -10.40 10.78 -13.00
C PHE A 130 -11.61 9.88 -13.36
N ARG A 131 -11.97 9.77 -14.64
CA ARG A 131 -13.13 8.97 -15.10
C ARG A 131 -13.09 7.51 -14.63
N HIS A 132 -11.91 6.99 -14.32
CA HIS A 132 -11.71 5.61 -13.83
C HIS A 132 -12.18 5.44 -12.38
N LEU A 133 -12.08 6.48 -11.54
CA LEU A 133 -12.51 6.42 -10.14
C LEU A 133 -14.04 6.37 -10.01
N TYR A 134 -14.76 7.01 -10.95
CA TYR A 134 -16.22 6.97 -11.00
C TYR A 134 -16.80 5.57 -11.31
N ASN A 135 -15.97 4.63 -11.78
CA ASN A 135 -16.42 3.27 -12.10
C ASN A 135 -16.23 2.29 -10.93
N ILE A 136 -15.63 2.70 -9.82
CA ILE A 136 -15.41 1.83 -8.65
C ILE A 136 -16.76 1.63 -7.95
N HIS A 137 -17.40 0.50 -8.20
CA HIS A 137 -18.61 0.10 -7.48
C HIS A 137 -18.20 -0.61 -6.19
N TYR A 138 -18.50 0.01 -5.04
CA TYR A 138 -18.15 -0.52 -3.73
C TYR A 138 -19.18 -1.56 -3.25
N PRO A 139 -18.80 -2.84 -3.03
CA PRO A 139 -19.71 -3.81 -2.48
C PRO A 139 -19.56 -3.86 -0.95
N GLY A 140 -20.37 -3.07 -0.25
CA GLY A 140 -20.73 -3.29 1.14
C GLY A 140 -19.63 -3.12 2.20
N SER A 141 -19.54 -1.95 2.83
CA SER A 141 -19.18 -1.86 4.25
C SER A 141 -19.92 -0.69 4.89
N ARG A 142 -20.29 -0.87 6.17
CA ARG A 142 -21.28 -0.05 6.88
C ARG A 142 -20.74 1.29 7.40
N ASN A 143 -19.52 1.69 7.03
CA ASN A 143 -18.83 2.90 7.52
C ASN A 143 -17.77 3.44 6.51
N SER A 144 -18.05 3.47 5.21
CA SER A 144 -17.15 4.14 4.25
C SER A 144 -17.34 5.67 4.37
N SER A 145 -16.42 6.36 5.03
CA SER A 145 -16.33 7.82 4.96
C SER A 145 -15.55 8.20 3.70
N PHE A 146 -16.26 8.47 2.60
CA PHE A 146 -15.69 9.20 1.46
C PHE A 146 -15.52 10.66 1.89
N ALA A 147 -14.28 11.06 2.22
CA ALA A 147 -13.94 12.46 2.37
C ALA A 147 -13.39 12.96 1.03
N LEU A 148 -14.27 13.49 0.17
CA LEU A 148 -13.86 14.37 -0.91
C LEU A 148 -13.65 15.75 -0.28
N LEU A 149 -12.41 16.11 0.01
CA LEU A 149 -12.09 17.48 0.42
C LEU A 149 -12.09 18.34 -0.84
N ASP A 150 -13.22 18.96 -1.13
CA ASP A 150 -13.33 20.00 -2.15
C ASP A 150 -12.66 21.27 -1.62
N HIS A 151 -11.39 21.48 -1.96
CA HIS A 151 -10.71 22.76 -1.74
C HIS A 151 -11.14 23.75 -2.82
N GLY A 152 -12.36 24.28 -2.66
CA GLY A 152 -12.89 25.34 -3.51
C GLY A 152 -11.99 26.58 -3.48
N TYR A 153 -11.53 26.98 -4.67
CA TYR A 153 -10.93 28.29 -4.95
C TYR A 153 -11.82 29.08 -5.91
#